data_AF-A0A7C0ZYC4-F1
#
_entry.id   AF-A0A7C0ZYC4-F1
#
_cell.length_a   1.000
_cell.length_b   1.000
_cell.length_c   1.000
_cell.angle_alpha   90.00
_cell.angle_beta   90.00
_cell.angle_gamma   90.00
#
_symmetry.space_group_name_H-M   'P 1'
#
loop_
_entity.id
_entity.type
_entity.pdbx_description
1 polymer ?
#
loop_
_entity_poly.entity_id
_entity_poly.type
_entity_poly.pdbx_seq_one_letter_code
_entity_poly.pdbx_strand_id
1 'polypeptide(L)'
;MLIKGKSKEDKKEKVIISFIQKLGIVCLRSLEEYIKKSKIVKCYIIIPHPPHPNVINYAKNIGIVEMVFSSDFKKKIEEIKKIHSDSIIEIIDLEDFGEKNFMRDAV
;
A
#
# COMPACT_ATOMS: atom_id res chain seq x y z
N MET A 1 36.36 -18.72 -13.82
CA MET A 1 35.66 -17.47 -13.49
C MET A 1 34.16 -17.72 -13.62
N LEU A 2 33.49 -18.02 -12.51
CA LEU A 2 32.04 -18.15 -12.48
C LEU A 2 31.45 -16.75 -12.31
N ILE A 3 30.92 -16.19 -13.39
CA ILE A 3 30.10 -14.99 -13.33
C ILE A 3 28.82 -15.43 -12.62
N LYS A 4 28.80 -15.29 -11.28
CA LYS A 4 27.56 -15.36 -10.49
C LYS A 4 26.64 -14.29 -11.05
N GLY A 5 25.71 -14.68 -11.92
CA GLY A 5 24.62 -13.84 -12.35
C GLY A 5 23.88 -13.39 -11.11
N LYS A 6 24.05 -12.12 -10.73
CA LYS A 6 23.13 -11.46 -9.80
C LYS A 6 21.76 -11.54 -10.46
N SER A 7 20.87 -12.36 -9.90
CA SER A 7 19.48 -12.46 -10.31
C SER A 7 18.92 -11.06 -10.51
N LYS A 8 18.39 -10.78 -11.70
CA LYS A 8 17.78 -9.48 -12.06
C LYS A 8 16.55 -9.12 -11.20
N GLU A 9 16.17 -9.97 -10.26
CA GLU A 9 15.05 -9.82 -9.34
C GLU A 9 15.23 -8.67 -8.32
N ASP A 10 16.47 -8.25 -8.05
CA ASP A 10 16.79 -7.38 -6.91
C ASP A 10 16.48 -5.87 -7.10
N LYS A 11 15.84 -5.46 -8.20
CA LYS A 11 15.67 -4.03 -8.54
C LYS A 11 14.29 -3.59 -9.04
N LYS A 12 13.28 -4.46 -9.09
CA LYS A 12 11.94 -3.99 -9.45
C LYS A 12 11.32 -3.26 -8.27
N GLU A 13 10.92 -2.01 -8.52
CA GLU A 13 10.21 -1.19 -7.55
C GLU A 13 8.92 -1.89 -7.13
N LYS A 14 8.63 -1.89 -5.83
CA LYS A 14 7.43 -2.50 -5.27
C LYS A 14 6.39 -1.42 -5.00
N VAL A 15 5.20 -1.60 -5.57
CA VAL A 15 4.05 -0.69 -5.42
C VAL A 15 2.93 -1.44 -4.71
N ILE A 16 2.36 -0.81 -3.69
CA ILE A 16 1.16 -1.32 -3.02
C ILE A 16 -0.06 -0.62 -3.60
N ILE A 17 -1.11 -1.39 -3.88
CA ILE A 17 -2.45 -0.90 -4.15
C ILE A 17 -3.37 -1.43 -3.07
N SER A 18 -3.79 -0.55 -2.17
CA SER A 18 -4.69 -0.85 -1.07
C SER A 18 -6.08 -0.29 -1.33
N PHE A 19 -7.10 -0.91 -0.76
CA PHE A 19 -8.47 -0.38 -0.79
C PHE A 19 -9.16 -0.60 0.56
N ILE A 20 -10.11 0.30 0.88
CA ILE A 20 -10.92 0.24 2.11
C ILE A 20 -12.17 1.10 1.98
N GLN A 21 -13.27 0.70 2.62
CA GLN A 21 -14.47 1.53 2.67
C GLN A 21 -14.32 2.75 3.58
N LYS A 22 -13.68 2.56 4.75
CA LYS A 22 -13.46 3.62 5.74
C LYS A 22 -12.04 3.58 6.30
N LEU A 23 -11.21 4.53 5.89
CA LEU A 23 -9.82 4.60 6.34
C LEU A 23 -9.73 5.17 7.76
N GLY A 24 -9.25 4.33 8.69
CA GLY A 24 -8.92 4.71 10.06
C GLY A 24 -7.42 4.94 10.29
N ILE A 25 -7.10 5.61 11.40
CA ILE A 25 -5.71 5.86 11.80
C ILE A 25 -4.94 4.56 12.10
N VAL A 26 -5.65 3.53 12.58
CA VAL A 26 -5.06 2.22 12.91
C VAL A 26 -4.58 1.52 11.66
N CYS A 27 -5.41 1.46 10.60
CA CYS A 27 -5.03 0.89 9.31
C CYS A 27 -3.77 1.56 8.74
N LEU A 28 -3.67 2.89 8.84
CA LEU A 28 -2.50 3.63 8.40
C LEU A 28 -1.23 3.29 9.18
N ARG A 29 -1.32 3.06 10.49
CA ARG A 29 -0.17 2.66 11.32
C ARG A 29 0.34 1.28 10.92
N SER A 30 -0.55 0.30 10.81
CA SER A 30 -0.16 -1.05 10.37
C SER A 30 0.45 -1.03 8.96
N LEU A 31 -0.13 -0.23 8.06
CA LEU A 31 0.39 -0.04 6.71
C LEU A 31 1.77 0.63 6.71
N GLU A 32 1.98 1.64 7.55
CA GLU A 32 3.28 2.31 7.71
C GLU A 32 4.35 1.33 8.20
N GLU A 33 4.03 0.49 9.19
CA GLU A 33 4.98 -0.53 9.68
C GLU A 33 5.33 -1.56 8.60
N TYR A 34 4.34 -1.99 7.82
CA TYR A 34 4.56 -2.86 6.68
C TYR A 34 5.44 -2.21 5.61
N ILE A 35 5.16 -0.93 5.33
CA ILE A 35 5.95 -0.11 4.42
C ILE A 35 7.40 -0.02 4.88
N LYS A 36 7.67 0.19 6.18
CA LYS A 36 9.04 0.27 6.71
C LYS A 36 9.80 -1.06 6.61
N LYS A 37 9.10 -2.19 6.76
CA LYS A 37 9.70 -3.53 6.69
C LYS A 37 9.99 -4.01 5.26
N SER A 38 9.39 -3.36 4.27
CA SER A 38 9.46 -3.76 2.86
C SER A 38 10.06 -2.64 2.00
N LYS A 39 10.76 -2.96 0.90
CA LYS A 39 11.29 -1.93 -0.02
C LYS A 39 10.20 -1.39 -0.96
N ILE A 40 9.18 -0.73 -0.41
CA ILE A 40 8.05 -0.17 -1.17
C ILE A 40 8.36 1.28 -1.56
N VAL A 41 8.16 1.62 -2.83
CA VAL A 41 8.42 2.98 -3.35
C VAL A 41 7.17 3.86 -3.37
N LYS A 42 5.99 3.23 -3.45
CA LYS A 42 4.70 3.91 -3.57
C LYS A 42 3.59 3.05 -3.01
N CYS A 43 2.64 3.68 -2.32
CA CYS A 43 1.44 3.03 -1.81
C CYS A 43 0.22 3.87 -2.21
N TYR A 44 -0.71 3.25 -2.93
CA TYR A 44 -2.01 3.84 -3.25
C TYR A 44 -3.05 3.31 -2.27
N ILE A 45 -3.87 4.19 -1.70
CA ILE A 45 -5.01 3.80 -0.88
C ILE A 45 -6.28 4.31 -1.57
N ILE A 46 -7.03 3.40 -2.15
CA ILE A 46 -8.28 3.69 -2.86
C ILE A 46 -9.42 3.70 -1.85
N ILE A 47 -10.13 4.82 -1.76
CA ILE A 47 -11.22 5.04 -0.81
C ILE A 47 -12.40 5.73 -1.48
N PRO A 48 -13.64 5.41 -1.11
CA PRO A 48 -14.82 6.02 -1.74
C PRO A 48 -15.04 7.46 -1.25
N HIS A 49 -14.60 7.77 -0.03
CA HIS A 49 -14.86 9.04 0.65
C HIS A 49 -13.63 9.56 1.40
N PRO A 50 -13.48 10.89 1.54
CA PRO A 50 -12.42 11.49 2.34
C PRO A 50 -12.51 11.05 3.81
N PRO A 51 -11.40 10.61 4.43
CA PRO A 51 -11.38 10.27 5.83
C PRO A 51 -11.25 11.54 6.67
N HIS A 52 -11.25 11.38 7.99
CA HIS A 52 -11.08 12.50 8.92
C HIS A 52 -9.76 13.26 8.64
N PRO A 53 -9.71 14.61 8.77
CA PRO A 53 -8.50 15.40 8.50
C PRO A 53 -7.23 14.90 9.18
N ASN A 54 -7.34 14.38 10.41
CA ASN A 54 -6.20 13.78 11.14
C ASN A 54 -5.62 12.55 10.41
N VAL A 55 -6.47 11.72 9.80
CA VAL A 55 -6.06 10.56 9.01
C VAL A 55 -5.37 11.02 7.73
N ILE A 56 -5.91 12.05 7.08
CA ILE A 56 -5.30 12.67 5.89
C ILE A 56 -3.91 13.21 6.23
N ASN A 57 -3.78 13.93 7.34
CA ASN A 57 -2.52 14.51 7.78
C ASN A 57 -1.49 13.42 8.11
N TYR A 58 -1.93 12.35 8.77
CA TYR A 58 -1.08 11.20 9.04
C TYR A 58 -0.58 10.54 7.76
N ALA A 59 -1.47 10.27 6.80
CA ALA A 59 -1.09 9.67 5.52
C ALA A 59 -0.05 10.52 4.75
N LYS A 60 -0.21 11.84 4.77
CA LYS A 60 0.75 12.78 4.17
C LYS A 60 2.14 12.67 4.79
N ASN A 61 2.22 12.46 6.11
CA ASN A 61 3.50 12.31 6.82
C ASN A 61 4.26 11.02 6.47
N ILE A 62 3.58 9.99 5.94
CA ILE A 62 4.23 8.76 5.47
C ILE A 62 5.01 9.00 4.15
N GLY A 63 4.66 10.06 3.40
CA GLY A 63 5.41 10.52 2.22
C GLY A 63 5.20 9.71 0.94
N ILE A 64 5.11 8.38 1.04
CA ILE A 64 4.91 7.50 -0.14
C ILE A 64 3.44 7.09 -0.35
N VAL A 65 2.56 7.46 0.58
CA VAL A 65 1.13 7.13 0.53
C VAL A 65 0.37 8.18 -0.27
N GLU A 66 -0.41 7.70 -1.23
CA GLU A 66 -1.30 8.50 -2.07
C GLU A 66 -2.74 8.00 -1.90
N MET A 67 -3.61 8.88 -1.42
CA MET A 67 -5.05 8.59 -1.30
C MET A 67 -5.73 8.89 -2.62
N VAL A 68 -6.50 7.92 -3.11
CA VAL A 68 -7.20 8.00 -4.39
C VAL A 68 -8.69 7.84 -4.14
N PHE A 69 -9.47 8.83 -4.53
CA PHE A 69 -10.92 8.81 -4.34
C PHE A 69 -11.62 8.08 -5.50
N SER A 70 -12.24 6.95 -5.22
CA SER A 70 -13.04 6.19 -6.20
C SER A 70 -13.97 5.22 -5.48
N SER A 71 -15.22 5.15 -5.94
CA SER A 71 -16.16 4.08 -5.55
C SER A 71 -15.97 2.79 -6.36
N ASP A 72 -15.32 2.88 -7.53
CA ASP A 72 -14.97 1.71 -8.35
C ASP A 72 -13.49 1.36 -8.12
N PHE A 73 -13.26 0.49 -7.15
CA PHE A 73 -11.91 0.03 -6.80
C PHE A 73 -11.28 -0.77 -7.94
N LYS A 74 -12.08 -1.60 -8.62
CA LYS A 74 -11.58 -2.54 -9.63
C LYS A 74 -11.03 -1.77 -10.83
N LYS A 75 -11.77 -0.78 -11.33
CA LYS A 75 -11.30 0.10 -12.40
C LYS A 75 -10.03 0.82 -11.99
N LYS A 76 -9.97 1.35 -10.75
CA LYS A 76 -8.82 2.15 -10.30
C LYS A 76 -7.56 1.32 -10.10
N ILE A 77 -7.69 0.09 -9.58
CA ILE A 77 -6.60 -0.88 -9.51
C ILE A 77 -6.02 -1.14 -10.90
N GLU A 78 -6.87 -1.36 -11.91
CA GLU A 78 -6.40 -1.61 -13.28
C GLU A 78 -5.71 -0.40 -13.91
N GLU A 79 -6.20 0.82 -13.65
CA GLU A 79 -5.51 2.05 -14.07
C GLU A 79 -4.11 2.16 -13.45
N ILE A 80 -3.99 1.92 -12.14
CA ILE A 80 -2.70 1.99 -11.44
C ILE A 80 -1.75 0.89 -11.93
N LYS A 81 -2.26 -0.32 -12.19
CA LYS A 81 -1.46 -1.41 -12.77
C LYS A 81 -0.86 -1.06 -14.13
N LYS A 82 -1.63 -0.37 -14.98
CA LYS A 82 -1.14 0.07 -16.30
C LYS A 82 -0.05 1.13 -16.19
N ILE A 83 -0.14 2.03 -15.20
CA ILE A 83 0.88 3.05 -14.92
C ILE A 83 2.18 2.38 -14.44
N HIS A 84 2.06 1.33 -13.63
CA HIS A 84 3.20 0.64 -12.99
C HIS A 84 3.46 -0.73 -13.59
N SER A 85 3.40 -0.87 -14.93
CA SER A 85 3.49 -2.16 -15.62
C SER A 85 4.80 -2.91 -15.38
N ASP A 86 5.88 -2.18 -15.08
CA ASP A 86 7.21 -2.76 -14.84
C ASP A 86 7.51 -3.04 -13.36
N SER A 87 6.63 -2.61 -12.46
CA SER A 87 6.76 -2.76 -11.01
C SER A 87 6.20 -4.08 -10.50
N ILE A 88 6.65 -4.49 -9.32
CA ILE A 88 5.98 -5.56 -8.56
C ILE A 88 4.80 -4.93 -7.84
N ILE A 89 3.59 -5.39 -8.17
CA ILE A 89 2.35 -4.86 -7.59
C ILE A 89 1.82 -5.85 -6.56
N GLU A 90 1.58 -5.34 -5.35
CA GLU A 90 0.88 -6.06 -4.29
C GLU A 90 -0.46 -5.39 -4.02
N ILE A 91 -1.53 -6.18 -3.97
CA ILE A 91 -2.87 -5.69 -3.69
C ILE A 91 -3.25 -6.11 -2.28
N ILE A 92 -3.67 -5.15 -1.45
CA ILE A 92 -3.98 -5.38 -0.03
C ILE A 92 -5.38 -4.86 0.28
N ASP A 93 -6.25 -5.72 0.80
CA ASP A 93 -7.48 -5.28 1.46
C ASP A 93 -7.13 -4.79 2.88
N LEU A 94 -7.35 -3.50 3.17
CA LEU A 94 -6.97 -2.94 4.46
C LEU A 94 -7.96 -3.27 5.59
N GLU A 95 -9.18 -3.71 5.28
CA GLU A 95 -10.12 -4.17 6.31
C GLU A 95 -9.57 -5.45 6.94
N ASP A 96 -9.23 -6.43 6.11
CA ASP A 96 -8.56 -7.68 6.51
C ASP A 96 -7.18 -7.43 7.14
N PHE A 97 -6.42 -6.47 6.60
CA PHE A 97 -5.04 -6.21 7.03
C PHE A 97 -4.96 -5.57 8.42
N GLY A 98 -5.87 -4.64 8.72
CA GLY A 98 -5.95 -3.98 10.02
C GLY A 98 -6.27 -4.98 11.12
N GLU A 99 -7.26 -5.84 10.91
CA GLU A 99 -7.66 -6.85 11.89
C GLU A 99 -6.56 -7.89 12.13
N LYS A 100 -5.95 -8.44 11.07
CA LYS A 100 -4.97 -9.52 11.19
C LYS A 100 -3.63 -9.09 11.81
N ASN A 101 -3.20 -7.84 11.61
CA ASN A 101 -1.95 -7.36 12.23
C ASN A 101 -2.17 -6.96 13.69
N PHE A 102 -3.30 -6.34 14.03
CA PHE A 102 -3.60 -5.99 15.43
C PHE A 102 -3.79 -7.21 16.32
N MET A 103 -4.41 -8.29 15.81
CA MET A 103 -4.53 -9.55 16.56
C MET A 103 -3.19 -10.28 16.75
N ARG A 104 -2.17 -9.97 15.93
CA ARG A 104 -0.83 -10.57 16.07
C ARG A 104 0.03 -9.89 17.13
N ASP A 105 -0.17 -8.60 17.39
CA ASP A 105 0.58 -7.85 18.42
C ASP A 105 0.01 -8.01 19.85
N ALA A 106 -1.02 -8.85 20.04
CA ALA A 106 -1.66 -9.09 21.34
C ALA A 106 -1.13 -10.32 22.10
N VAL A 107 0.08 -10.81 21.80
CA VAL A 107 0.71 -11.98 22.46
C VAL A 107 1.95 -11.59 23.24
#